data_AF-A0A708UW78-F1
#
_entry.id   AF-A0A708UW78-F1
#
_cell.length_a   1.000
_cell.length_b   1.000
_cell.length_c   1.000
_cell.angle_alpha   90.00
_cell.angle_beta   90.00
_cell.angle_gamma   90.00
#
_symmetry.space_group_name_H-M   'P 1'
#
loop_
_entity.id
_entity.type
_entity.pdbx_description
1 polymer ?
#
loop_
_entity_poly.entity_id
_entity_poly.type
_entity_poly.pdbx_seq_one_letter_code
_entity_poly.pdbx_strand_id
1 'polypeptide(L)' 'EKLEINKSRQWPEPKDGEPRLHIKEQPAPVVPPAIEPDYEVIKSILPTANPDEYACTIAADMWSACRAAMLNGGKS' A
#
# COMPACT_ATOMS: atom_id res chain seq x y z
N GLU A 1 -28.73 5.29 -6.19
CA GLU A 1 -28.94 3.85 -5.87
C GLU A 1 -28.23 3.38 -4.60
N LYS A 2 -26.90 3.52 -4.47
CA LYS A 2 -26.15 3.14 -3.25
C LYS A 2 -26.69 3.74 -1.94
N LEU A 3 -27.20 4.97 -2.00
CA LEU A 3 -27.83 5.69 -0.88
C LEU A 3 -29.14 5.03 -0.42
N GLU A 4 -29.99 4.62 -1.37
CA GLU A 4 -31.27 3.97 -1.07
C GLU A 4 -31.05 2.56 -0.50
N ILE A 5 -30.08 1.81 -1.06
CA ILE A 5 -29.66 0.51 -0.53
C ILE A 5 -29.15 0.62 0.91
N ASN A 6 -28.42 1.69 1.24
CA ASN A 6 -27.91 1.92 2.60
C ASN A 6 -29.04 2.20 3.59
N LYS A 7 -30.03 3.02 3.19
CA LYS A 7 -31.21 3.34 4.00
C LYS A 7 -32.09 2.12 4.29
N SER A 8 -32.24 1.21 3.33
CA SER A 8 -33.04 -0.01 3.50
C SER A 8 -32.34 -1.12 4.28
N ARG A 9 -31.04 -0.96 4.63
CA ARG A 9 -30.26 -1.99 5.30
C ARG A 9 -30.53 -2.00 6.79
N GLN A 10 -31.09 -3.09 7.30
CA GLN A 10 -31.21 -3.34 8.74
C GLN A 10 -29.91 -3.95 9.26
N TRP A 11 -29.30 -3.30 10.26
CA TRP A 11 -28.11 -3.83 10.93
C TRP A 11 -28.52 -4.63 12.17
N PRO A 12 -27.91 -5.81 12.41
CA PRO A 12 -28.17 -6.54 13.63
C PRO A 12 -27.75 -5.72 14.86
N GLU A 13 -28.36 -6.01 16.02
CA GLU A 13 -28.04 -5.34 17.28
C GLU A 13 -26.61 -5.70 17.75
N PRO A 14 -25.79 -4.76 18.26
CA PRO A 14 -24.49 -5.08 18.88
C PRO A 14 -24.64 -6.20 19.90
N LYS A 15 -23.81 -7.24 19.79
CA LYS A 15 -23.79 -8.32 20.77
C LYS A 15 -23.20 -7.74 22.08
N ASP A 16 -24.04 -7.62 23.09
CA ASP A 16 -23.70 -7.57 24.52
C ASP A 16 -22.58 -6.60 24.93
N GLY A 17 -22.78 -5.30 24.68
CA GLY A 17 -22.06 -4.23 25.39
C GLY A 17 -20.68 -3.83 24.87
N GLU A 18 -20.11 -4.52 23.88
CA GLU A 18 -18.86 -4.07 23.24
C GLU A 18 -19.12 -3.22 21.98
N PRO A 19 -18.29 -2.18 21.72
CA PRO A 19 -18.32 -1.45 20.46
C PRO A 19 -18.12 -2.43 19.30
N ARG A 20 -19.00 -2.43 18.30
CA ARG A 20 -18.81 -3.24 17.08
C ARG A 20 -17.58 -2.75 16.31
N LEU A 21 -16.41 -3.33 16.59
CA LEU A 21 -15.19 -3.16 15.81
C LEU A 21 -15.38 -3.85 14.44
N HIS A 22 -15.91 -3.14 13.45
CA HIS A 22 -16.18 -3.69 12.11
C HIS A 22 -14.96 -3.70 11.18
N ILE A 23 -13.80 -3.24 11.62
CA ILE A 23 -12.59 -3.26 10.82
C ILE A 23 -11.64 -4.21 11.54
N LYS A 24 -11.48 -5.40 10.96
CA LYS A 24 -10.40 -6.32 11.35
C LYS A 24 -9.08 -5.58 11.22
N GLU A 25 -8.14 -5.89 12.10
CA GLU A 25 -6.76 -5.38 11.98
C GLU A 25 -6.29 -5.51 10.54
N GLN A 26 -5.77 -4.42 9.97
CA GLN A 26 -5.28 -4.46 8.60
C GLN A 26 -4.22 -5.57 8.53
N PRO A 27 -4.30 -6.48 7.56
CA PRO A 27 -3.27 -7.49 7.39
C PRO A 27 -1.92 -6.79 7.22
N ALA A 28 -0.85 -7.45 7.68
CA ALA A 28 0.50 -6.92 7.58
C ALA A 28 0.77 -6.41 6.14
N PRO A 29 1.37 -5.22 5.98
CA PRO A 29 1.69 -4.69 4.67
C PRO A 29 2.52 -5.70 3.86
N VAL A 30 2.02 -6.09 2.68
CA VAL A 30 2.79 -6.92 1.73
C VAL A 30 3.77 -6.00 1.03
N VAL A 31 4.97 -5.87 1.60
CA VAL A 31 6.01 -4.97 1.09
C VAL A 31 7.01 -5.75 0.25
N PRO A 32 7.20 -5.40 -1.04
CA PRO A 32 8.18 -6.05 -1.91
C PRO A 32 9.62 -5.82 -1.42
N PRO A 33 10.62 -6.60 -1.86
CA PRO A 33 11.99 -6.54 -1.33
C PRO A 33 12.68 -5.19 -1.60
N ALA A 34 13.73 -4.90 -0.82
CA ALA A 34 14.64 -3.81 -1.15
C ALA A 34 15.42 -4.16 -2.42
N ILE A 35 15.81 -3.14 -3.20
CA ILE A 35 16.53 -3.31 -4.46
C ILE A 35 17.82 -2.51 -4.44
N GLU A 36 18.83 -3.02 -5.14
CA GLU A 36 20.05 -2.29 -5.45
C GLU A 36 19.86 -1.48 -6.74
N PRO A 37 20.56 -0.34 -6.92
CA PRO A 37 20.47 0.51 -8.12
C PRO A 37 21.19 -0.12 -9.32
N ASP A 38 20.79 -1.32 -9.71
CA ASP A 38 21.31 -2.02 -10.87
C ASP A 38 20.42 -1.76 -12.10
N TYR A 39 21.05 -1.59 -13.27
CA TYR A 39 20.36 -1.26 -14.52
C TYR A 39 19.28 -2.30 -14.90
N GLU A 40 19.61 -3.59 -14.80
CA GLU A 40 18.68 -4.67 -15.18
C GLU A 40 17.52 -4.76 -14.18
N VAL A 41 17.82 -4.54 -12.88
CA VAL A 41 16.81 -4.49 -11.82
C VAL A 41 15.84 -3.33 -12.06
N ILE A 42 16.35 -2.11 -12.33
CA ILE A 42 15.49 -0.94 -12.58
C ILE A 42 14.67 -1.11 -13.85
N LYS A 43 15.23 -1.68 -14.93
CA LYS A 43 14.51 -1.94 -16.17
C LYS A 43 13.42 -3.00 -16.02
N SER A 44 13.59 -3.97 -15.12
CA SER A 44 12.55 -4.97 -14.84
C SER A 44 11.32 -4.37 -14.12
N ILE A 45 11.53 -3.35 -13.29
CA ILE A 45 10.49 -2.69 -12.50
C ILE A 45 9.86 -1.53 -13.29
N LEU A 46 10.68 -0.76 -13.99
CA LEU A 46 10.32 0.42 -14.77
C LEU A 46 10.87 0.27 -16.21
N PRO A 47 10.23 -0.55 -17.06
CA PRO A 47 10.75 -0.87 -18.40
C PRO A 47 10.78 0.32 -19.35
N THR A 48 10.07 1.40 -19.03
CA THR A 48 10.04 2.65 -19.80
C THR A 48 11.02 3.70 -19.28
N ALA A 49 11.71 3.44 -18.16
CA ALA A 49 12.77 4.33 -17.71
C ALA A 49 13.94 4.28 -18.72
N ASN A 50 14.55 5.42 -19.03
CA ASN A 50 15.80 5.50 -19.76
C ASN A 50 16.94 5.51 -18.73
N PRO A 51 17.47 4.35 -18.31
CA PRO A 51 18.27 4.25 -17.11
C PRO A 51 19.73 4.55 -17.49
N ASP A 52 20.15 5.80 -17.35
CA ASP A 52 21.56 6.06 -17.10
C ASP A 52 21.89 5.76 -15.63
N GLU A 53 23.18 5.71 -15.28
CA GLU A 53 23.63 5.39 -13.92
C GLU A 53 22.99 6.31 -12.87
N TYR A 54 22.82 7.58 -13.20
CA TYR A 54 22.16 8.56 -12.33
C TYR A 54 20.67 8.23 -12.15
N ALA A 55 19.95 7.94 -13.23
CA ALA A 55 18.53 7.55 -13.18
C ALA A 55 18.30 6.26 -12.38
N CYS A 56 19.22 5.29 -12.40
CA CYS A 56 19.14 4.08 -11.58
C CYS A 56 19.18 4.38 -10.09
N THR A 57 20.07 5.28 -9.65
CA THR A 57 20.16 5.67 -8.23
C THR A 57 18.88 6.37 -7.75
N ILE A 58 18.36 7.32 -8.54
CA ILE A 58 17.10 8.01 -8.22
C ILE A 58 15.92 7.04 -8.18
N ALA A 59 15.86 6.07 -9.09
CA ALA A 59 14.81 5.07 -9.11
C ALA A 59 14.88 4.14 -7.88
N ALA A 60 16.08 3.74 -7.44
CA ALA A 60 16.25 2.95 -6.22
C ALA A 60 15.88 3.74 -4.95
N ASP A 61 16.23 5.03 -4.89
CA ASP A 61 15.85 5.91 -3.78
C ASP A 61 14.33 6.09 -3.70
N MET A 62 13.68 6.36 -4.84
CA MET A 62 12.22 6.45 -4.93
C MET A 62 11.54 5.15 -4.52
N TRP A 63 12.05 4.00 -4.97
CA TRP A 63 11.53 2.70 -4.56
C TRP A 63 11.65 2.51 -3.05
N SER A 64 12.81 2.83 -2.48
CA SER A 64 13.08 2.70 -1.04
C SER A 64 12.19 3.61 -0.20
N ALA A 65 11.93 4.83 -0.64
CA ALA A 65 11.02 5.76 0.01
C ALA A 65 9.57 5.24 0.02
N CYS A 66 9.06 4.80 -1.14
CA CYS A 66 7.74 4.19 -1.26
C CYS A 66 7.62 2.93 -0.37
N ARG A 67 8.66 2.10 -0.34
CA ARG A 67 8.75 0.91 0.49
C ARG A 67 8.65 1.24 1.98
N ALA A 68 9.38 2.25 2.44
CA ALA A 68 9.35 2.70 3.82
C ALA A 68 7.96 3.22 4.22
N ALA A 69 7.29 3.97 3.34
CA ALA A 69 5.93 4.44 3.59
C ALA A 69 4.92 3.29 3.73
N MET A 70 5.05 2.23 2.92
CA MET A 70 4.23 1.03 3.04
C MET A 70 4.46 0.29 4.36
N LEU A 71 5.70 0.20 4.83
CA LEU A 71 6.03 -0.42 6.13
C LEU A 71 5.48 0.39 7.32
N ASN A 72 5.49 1.72 7.21
CA ASN A 72 4.97 2.61 8.25
C ASN A 72 3.43 2.71 8.22
N GLY A 73 2.75 2.04 7.29
CA GLY A 73 1.29 2.06 7.18
C GLY A 73 0.73 3.44 6.87
N GLY A 74 1.47 4.29 6.15
CA GLY A 74 1.03 5.64 5.79
C GLY A 74 0.87 6.61 6.98
N LYS A 75 1.47 6.30 8.13
CA LYS A 75 1.52 7.21 9.28
C LYS A 75 2.48 8.37 8.95
N SER A 76 1.90 9.55 8.68
CA SER A 76 2.62 10.83 8.51
C SER A 76 2.79 11.55 9.83
#